data_AF-A0A1V1NSE7-F1
#
_entry.id   AF-A0A1V1NSE7-F1
#
_cell.length_a   1.000
_cell.length_b   1.000
_cell.length_c   1.000
_cell.angle_alpha   90.00
_cell.angle_beta   90.00
_cell.angle_gamma   90.00
#
_symmetry.space_group_name_H-M   'P 1'
#
loop_
_entity.id
_entity.type
_entity.pdbx_description
1 polymer ?
#
loop_
_entity_poly.entity_id
_entity_poly.type
_entity_poly.pdbx_seq_one_letter_code
_entity_poly.pdbx_strand_id
1 'polypeptide(L)'
;MASNLCKDEFPFEACVHGAAWWLWSKWEEQRIIPISDSDFAIELYQKNDNNDLIAKNVFFLQKGEDISEGIIKAFSIVPANENQDHFLIKVNRFFGSGNSKSIETIKGSLGSDAEICLKLIIQNTGKVDVFVDEDLKTSFSIW
;
A
#
# COMPACT_ATOMS: atom_id res chain seq x y z
N MET A 1 55.73 7.67 37.15
CA MET A 1 55.78 7.26 35.73
C MET A 1 54.41 6.73 35.37
N ALA A 2 53.57 7.57 34.75
CA ALA A 2 52.29 7.16 34.19
C ALA A 2 52.18 7.83 32.82
N SER A 3 52.69 7.16 31.80
CA SER A 3 52.42 7.46 30.40
C SER A 3 51.64 6.29 29.83
N ASN A 4 50.31 6.39 29.87
CA ASN A 4 49.44 5.67 28.96
C ASN A 4 48.43 6.72 28.51
N LEU A 5 48.80 7.46 27.46
CA LEU A 5 48.24 7.23 26.13
C LEU A 5 46.70 7.28 26.19
N CYS A 6 46.16 8.44 26.57
CA CYS A 6 45.10 9.00 25.74
C CYS A 6 45.71 9.10 24.35
N LYS A 7 45.45 8.10 23.51
CA LYS A 7 45.60 8.27 22.08
C LYS A 7 44.56 9.32 21.74
N ASP A 8 45.02 10.55 21.63
CA ASP A 8 44.26 11.66 21.07
C ASP A 8 43.69 11.14 19.76
N GLU A 9 42.37 10.94 19.72
CA GLU A 9 41.65 10.72 18.47
C GLU A 9 42.05 11.89 17.57
N PHE A 10 42.75 11.58 16.48
CA PHE A 10 43.22 12.61 15.58
C PHE A 10 41.98 13.39 15.13
N PRO A 11 41.91 14.72 15.32
CA PRO A 11 40.69 15.48 15.05
C PRO A 11 40.21 15.33 13.60
N PHE A 12 41.14 15.02 12.68
CA PHE A 12 40.84 14.66 11.29
C PHE A 12 40.14 13.31 11.15
N GLU A 13 40.54 12.29 11.89
CA GLU A 13 39.89 10.98 11.89
C GLU A 13 38.46 11.11 12.43
N ALA A 14 38.25 11.84 13.53
CA ALA A 14 36.91 12.07 14.08
C ALA A 14 35.95 12.72 13.06
N CYS A 15 36.42 13.70 12.29
CA CYS A 15 35.64 14.30 11.20
C CYS A 15 35.33 13.30 10.07
N VAL A 16 36.29 12.46 9.69
CA VAL A 16 36.10 11.43 8.65
C VAL A 16 35.13 10.34 9.13
N HIS A 17 35.24 9.90 10.37
CA HIS A 17 34.32 8.97 11.00
C HIS A 17 32.91 9.56 11.08
N GLY A 18 32.76 10.82 11.47
CA GLY A 18 31.48 11.51 11.48
C GLY A 18 30.84 11.60 10.08
N ALA A 19 31.63 11.92 9.05
CA ALA A 19 31.16 11.96 7.67
C ALA A 19 30.76 10.58 7.14
N ALA A 20 31.53 9.53 7.47
CA ALA A 20 31.21 8.15 7.11
C ALA A 20 29.95 7.65 7.81
N TRP A 21 29.73 7.99 9.08
CA TRP A 21 28.51 7.69 9.82
C TRP A 21 27.30 8.46 9.27
N TRP A 22 27.46 9.73 8.92
CA TRP A 22 26.40 10.51 8.27
C TRP A 22 26.03 9.93 6.90
N LEU A 23 27.02 9.56 6.09
CA LEU A 23 26.82 8.92 4.80
C LEU A 23 26.16 7.55 4.98
N TRP A 24 26.63 6.75 5.93
CA TRP A 24 26.04 5.44 6.24
C TRP A 24 24.60 5.59 6.74
N SER A 25 24.30 6.55 7.62
CA SER A 25 22.94 6.86 8.06
C SER A 25 22.05 7.29 6.89
N LYS A 26 22.56 8.07 5.93
CA LYS A 26 21.84 8.40 4.69
C LYS A 26 21.60 7.18 3.79
N TRP A 27 22.49 6.20 3.81
CA TRP A 27 22.34 4.94 3.09
C TRP A 27 21.45 3.95 3.87
N GLU A 28 21.40 4.04 5.18
CA GLU A 28 20.55 3.21 6.04
C GLU A 28 19.11 3.71 6.07
N GLU A 29 18.89 5.02 5.95
CA GLU A 29 17.59 5.61 5.58
C GLU A 29 17.05 5.04 4.26
N GLN A 30 17.93 4.49 3.40
CA GLN A 30 17.55 3.80 2.15
C GLN A 30 17.43 2.27 2.30
N ARG A 31 17.69 1.69 3.48
CA ARG A 31 17.24 0.32 3.77
C ARG A 31 15.73 0.35 3.98
N ILE A 32 15.03 0.46 2.87
CA ILE A 32 13.61 0.14 2.78
C ILE A 32 13.55 -1.33 3.18
N ILE A 33 13.15 -1.60 4.42
CA ILE A 33 12.69 -2.92 4.79
C ILE A 33 11.46 -3.11 3.90
N PRO A 34 11.49 -4.02 2.93
CA PRO A 34 10.46 -4.14 1.92
C PRO A 34 9.25 -4.86 2.50
N ILE A 35 8.72 -4.31 3.59
CA ILE A 35 7.62 -4.84 4.36
C ILE A 35 6.60 -3.71 4.46
N SER A 36 5.32 -4.04 4.25
CA SER A 36 4.25 -3.06 4.43
C SER A 36 4.20 -2.56 5.87
N ASP A 37 4.22 -1.25 6.05
CA ASP A 37 4.15 -0.61 7.37
C ASP A 37 2.69 -0.48 7.89
N SER A 38 1.70 -0.76 7.04
CA SER A 38 0.27 -0.47 7.25
C SER A 38 -0.61 -1.52 6.57
N ASP A 39 -1.87 -1.62 6.99
CA ASP A 39 -2.87 -2.39 6.24
C ASP A 39 -3.51 -1.50 5.17
N PHE A 40 -3.83 -2.08 4.02
CA PHE A 40 -4.56 -1.40 2.95
C PHE A 40 -5.81 -2.19 2.60
N ALA A 41 -6.92 -1.46 2.45
CA ALA A 41 -8.20 -2.05 2.10
C ALA A 41 -8.96 -1.23 1.08
N ILE A 42 -9.86 -1.90 0.37
CA ILE A 42 -10.88 -1.26 -0.45
C ILE A 42 -12.17 -1.21 0.39
N GLU A 43 -12.78 -0.04 0.51
CA GLU A 43 -14.12 0.11 1.08
C GLU A 43 -15.16 -0.21 -0.01
N LEU A 44 -15.86 -1.32 0.17
CA LEU A 44 -16.97 -1.76 -0.67
C LEU A 44 -18.27 -1.74 0.13
N TYR A 45 -19.41 -1.70 -0.55
CA TYR A 45 -20.71 -1.80 0.10
C TYR A 45 -21.36 -3.14 -0.20
N GLN A 46 -21.81 -3.83 0.84
CA GLN A 46 -22.52 -5.10 0.75
C GLN A 46 -23.93 -4.94 1.30
N LYS A 47 -24.91 -5.61 0.69
CA LYS A 47 -26.25 -5.73 1.26
C LYS A 47 -26.29 -6.76 2.38
N ASN A 48 -26.90 -6.40 3.49
CA ASN A 48 -27.22 -7.34 4.56
C ASN A 48 -28.53 -8.08 4.28
N ASP A 49 -28.90 -9.05 5.14
CA ASP A 49 -30.15 -9.82 5.05
C ASP A 49 -31.42 -8.92 5.05
N ASN A 50 -31.30 -7.70 5.60
CA ASN A 50 -32.35 -6.69 5.61
C ASN A 50 -32.35 -5.78 4.37
N ASN A 51 -31.52 -6.07 3.37
CA ASN A 51 -31.32 -5.25 2.16
C ASN A 51 -30.70 -3.85 2.43
N ASP A 52 -30.18 -3.61 3.64
CA ASP A 52 -29.44 -2.41 3.99
C ASP A 52 -28.01 -2.45 3.44
N LEU A 53 -27.51 -1.31 2.93
CA LEU A 53 -26.13 -1.13 2.48
C LEU A 53 -25.19 -0.93 3.67
N ILE A 54 -24.25 -1.84 3.86
CA ILE A 54 -23.22 -1.80 4.90
C ILE A 54 -21.84 -1.69 4.27
N ALA A 55 -21.03 -0.74 4.75
CA ALA A 55 -19.64 -0.60 4.34
C ALA A 55 -18.80 -1.76 4.89
N LYS A 56 -17.98 -2.37 4.01
CA LYS A 56 -17.11 -3.49 4.30
C LYS A 56 -15.73 -3.20 3.72
N ASN A 57 -14.70 -3.34 4.57
CA ASN A 57 -13.32 -3.21 4.15
C ASN A 57 -12.79 -4.56 3.69
N VAL A 58 -12.34 -4.64 2.44
CA VAL A 58 -11.64 -5.80 1.87
C VAL A 58 -10.15 -5.51 1.87
N PHE A 59 -9.43 -6.13 2.81
CA PHE A 59 -7.99 -5.96 2.95
C PHE A 59 -7.25 -6.70 1.83
N PHE A 60 -6.32 -6.01 1.19
CA PHE A 60 -5.53 -6.56 0.07
C PHE A 60 -4.01 -6.55 0.32
N LEU A 61 -3.57 -5.81 1.33
CA LEU A 61 -2.21 -5.82 1.86
C LEU A 61 -2.29 -5.70 3.37
N GLN A 62 -1.61 -6.58 4.09
CA GLN A 62 -1.52 -6.49 5.55
C GLN A 62 -0.17 -5.90 5.98
N LYS A 63 -0.18 -5.20 7.12
CA LYS A 63 1.04 -4.77 7.78
C LYS A 63 1.91 -5.98 8.07
N GLY A 64 3.18 -5.90 7.70
CA GLY A 64 4.11 -7.02 7.85
C GLY A 64 4.27 -7.89 6.61
N GLU A 65 3.42 -7.73 5.58
CA GLU A 65 3.60 -8.47 4.33
C GLU A 65 4.80 -7.96 3.54
N ASP A 66 5.54 -8.90 2.94
CA ASP A 66 6.70 -8.64 2.08
C ASP A 66 6.25 -8.05 0.73
N ILE A 67 6.80 -6.89 0.38
CA ILE A 67 6.54 -6.15 -0.85
C ILE A 67 7.80 -6.01 -1.73
N SER A 68 8.85 -6.81 -1.50
CA SER A 68 10.15 -6.71 -2.19
C SER A 68 10.04 -6.71 -3.71
N GLU A 69 9.14 -7.52 -4.25
CA GLU A 69 8.91 -7.67 -5.69
C GLU A 69 7.76 -6.78 -6.20
N GLY A 70 7.13 -6.02 -5.30
CA GLY A 70 5.82 -5.44 -5.52
C GLY A 70 4.71 -6.49 -5.50
N ILE A 71 3.47 -6.04 -5.34
CA ILE A 71 2.29 -6.90 -5.29
C ILE A 71 1.27 -6.41 -6.30
N ILE A 72 0.72 -7.33 -7.09
CA ILE A 72 -0.40 -7.05 -7.99
C ILE A 72 -1.61 -7.83 -7.48
N LYS A 73 -2.72 -7.12 -7.24
CA LYS A 73 -4.01 -7.71 -6.89
C LYS A 73 -5.06 -7.25 -7.88
N ALA A 74 -5.88 -8.18 -8.35
CA ALA A 74 -7.01 -7.89 -9.21
C ALA A 74 -8.30 -8.30 -8.50
N PHE A 75 -9.34 -7.49 -8.63
CA PHE A 75 -10.65 -7.71 -8.06
C PHE A 75 -11.70 -7.55 -9.15
N SER A 76 -12.66 -8.49 -9.17
CA SER A 76 -13.92 -8.34 -9.88
C SER A 76 -14.96 -7.85 -8.87
N ILE A 77 -15.52 -6.67 -9.11
CA ILE A 77 -16.50 -6.03 -8.24
C ILE A 77 -17.80 -5.90 -9.03
N VAL A 78 -18.88 -6.41 -8.45
CA VAL A 78 -20.24 -6.28 -9.00
C VAL A 78 -21.02 -5.18 -8.27
N PRO A 79 -22.02 -4.56 -8.88
CA PRO A 79 -22.81 -3.52 -8.25
C PRO A 79 -23.64 -4.11 -7.11
N ALA A 80 -23.90 -3.29 -6.09
CA ALA A 80 -24.76 -3.68 -4.98
C ALA A 80 -26.26 -3.67 -5.36
N ASN A 81 -26.62 -2.94 -6.43
CA ASN A 81 -27.98 -2.85 -6.96
C ASN A 81 -28.01 -3.07 -8.47
N GLU A 82 -29.03 -3.74 -8.97
CA GLU A 82 -29.23 -4.02 -10.40
C GLU A 82 -29.36 -2.75 -11.26
N ASN A 83 -29.84 -1.64 -10.67
CA ASN A 83 -30.03 -0.37 -11.38
C ASN A 83 -28.93 0.67 -11.10
N GLN A 84 -27.79 0.25 -10.54
CA GLN A 84 -26.66 1.17 -10.37
C GLN A 84 -26.04 1.46 -11.74
N ASP A 85 -25.89 2.75 -12.02
CA ASP A 85 -25.27 3.28 -13.24
C ASP A 85 -23.90 3.92 -12.96
N HIS A 86 -23.53 4.06 -11.69
CA HIS A 86 -22.26 4.61 -11.23
C HIS A 86 -21.66 3.80 -10.09
N PHE A 87 -20.34 3.84 -9.99
CA PHE A 87 -19.60 3.25 -8.88
C PHE A 87 -18.71 4.28 -8.18
N LEU A 88 -18.41 3.98 -6.92
CA LEU A 88 -17.44 4.71 -6.12
C LEU A 88 -16.62 3.71 -5.31
N ILE A 89 -15.32 3.67 -5.55
CA ILE A 89 -14.35 2.80 -4.89
C ILE A 89 -13.41 3.68 -4.08
N LYS A 90 -13.24 3.39 -2.80
CA LYS A 90 -12.26 4.07 -1.96
C LYS A 90 -11.18 3.10 -1.54
N VAL A 91 -9.94 3.53 -1.67
CA VAL A 91 -8.76 2.82 -1.15
C VAL A 91 -8.29 3.51 0.11
N ASN A 92 -8.23 2.76 1.20
CA ASN A 92 -7.94 3.23 2.54
C ASN A 92 -6.65 2.57 3.08
N ARG A 93 -5.86 3.35 3.81
CA ARG A 93 -4.71 2.88 4.60
C ARG A 93 -5.03 2.93 6.09
N PHE A 94 -4.68 1.90 6.81
CA PHE A 94 -4.90 1.76 8.25
C PHE A 94 -3.56 1.76 8.98
N PHE A 95 -3.39 2.68 9.92
CA PHE A 95 -2.13 2.91 10.62
C PHE A 95 -2.06 2.23 12.00
N GLY A 96 -2.92 1.23 12.24
CA GLY A 96 -3.20 0.73 13.58
C GLY A 96 -4.10 1.67 14.39
N SER A 97 -4.51 1.22 15.58
CA SER A 97 -5.38 1.95 16.53
C SER A 97 -6.74 2.44 15.97
N GLY A 98 -7.26 1.81 14.91
CA GLY A 98 -8.53 2.22 14.28
C GLY A 98 -8.46 3.50 13.43
N ASN A 99 -7.27 4.10 13.27
CA ASN A 99 -7.09 5.26 12.41
C ASN A 99 -6.92 4.80 10.95
N SER A 100 -7.80 5.29 10.08
CA SER A 100 -7.72 5.07 8.64
C SER A 100 -7.64 6.40 7.89
N LYS A 101 -6.98 6.38 6.74
CA LYS A 101 -6.89 7.51 5.81
C LYS A 101 -7.24 7.03 4.42
N SER A 102 -8.17 7.73 3.76
CA SER A 102 -8.41 7.51 2.34
C SER A 102 -7.20 8.01 1.54
N ILE A 103 -6.63 7.12 0.75
CA ILE A 103 -5.51 7.41 -0.16
C ILE A 103 -6.06 7.87 -1.50
N GLU A 104 -7.07 7.15 -1.99
CA GLU A 104 -7.59 7.33 -3.33
C GLU A 104 -9.09 7.05 -3.36
N THR A 105 -9.80 7.80 -4.20
CA THR A 105 -11.23 7.61 -4.46
C THR A 105 -11.43 7.64 -5.96
N ILE A 106 -11.97 6.56 -6.49
CA ILE A 106 -12.25 6.38 -7.91
C ILE A 106 -13.76 6.34 -8.08
N LYS A 107 -14.24 7.05 -9.10
CA LYS A 107 -15.65 7.08 -9.48
C LYS A 107 -15.76 6.98 -10.98
N GLY A 108 -16.80 6.31 -11.46
CA GLY A 108 -17.05 6.11 -12.88
C GLY A 108 -18.47 5.64 -13.13
N SER A 109 -18.83 5.51 -14.39
CA SER A 109 -20.08 4.90 -14.84
C SER A 109 -19.92 3.38 -14.94
N LEU A 110 -20.98 2.64 -14.66
CA LEU A 110 -21.01 1.19 -14.87
C LEU A 110 -21.27 0.91 -16.35
N GLY A 111 -20.44 0.04 -16.95
CA GLY A 111 -20.62 -0.47 -18.31
C GLY A 111 -21.83 -1.40 -18.44
N SER A 112 -22.15 -1.82 -19.67
CA SER A 112 -23.29 -2.70 -19.96
C SER A 112 -23.24 -4.04 -19.22
N ASP A 113 -22.03 -4.52 -18.95
CA ASP A 113 -21.77 -5.81 -18.32
C ASP A 113 -21.77 -5.69 -16.78
N ALA A 114 -21.91 -4.46 -16.27
CA ALA A 114 -22.00 -4.06 -14.86
C ALA A 114 -20.84 -4.51 -13.95
N GLU A 115 -19.84 -5.21 -14.47
CA GLU A 115 -18.65 -5.64 -13.75
C GLU A 115 -17.56 -4.56 -13.77
N ILE A 116 -16.92 -4.33 -12.62
CA ILE A 116 -15.80 -3.42 -12.46
C ILE A 116 -14.54 -4.24 -12.20
N CYS A 117 -13.57 -4.19 -13.11
CA CYS A 117 -12.27 -4.81 -12.92
C CYS A 117 -11.30 -3.81 -12.27
N LEU A 118 -10.99 -4.02 -10.99
CA LEU A 118 -10.06 -3.20 -10.24
C LEU A 118 -8.70 -3.90 -10.13
N LYS A 119 -7.64 -3.25 -10.60
CA LYS A 119 -6.26 -3.70 -10.47
C LYS A 119 -5.48 -2.76 -9.56
N LEU A 120 -4.95 -3.32 -8.48
CA LEU A 120 -4.10 -2.65 -7.51
C LEU A 120 -2.65 -3.10 -7.69
N ILE A 121 -1.73 -2.15 -7.82
CA ILE A 121 -0.30 -2.39 -7.93
C ILE A 121 0.38 -1.70 -6.76
N ILE A 122 1.02 -2.48 -5.90
CA ILE A 122 1.85 -1.99 -4.80
C ILE A 122 3.30 -2.13 -5.26
N GLN A 123 3.98 -1.00 -5.40
CA GLN A 123 5.40 -0.98 -5.75
C GLN A 123 6.24 -1.38 -4.53
N ASN A 124 7.48 -1.83 -4.77
CA ASN A 124 8.44 -2.14 -3.71
C ASN A 124 8.84 -0.94 -2.84
N THR A 125 8.48 0.27 -3.26
CA THR A 125 8.58 1.51 -2.48
C THR A 125 7.40 1.74 -1.53
N GLY A 126 6.39 0.87 -1.56
CA GLY A 126 5.12 1.04 -0.82
C GLY A 126 4.12 1.98 -1.49
N LYS A 127 4.43 2.50 -2.69
CA LYS A 127 3.48 3.29 -3.49
C LYS A 127 2.37 2.38 -4.01
N VAL A 128 1.12 2.82 -3.85
CA VAL A 128 -0.06 2.12 -4.38
C VAL A 128 -0.53 2.87 -5.63
N ASP A 129 -0.64 2.15 -6.74
CA ASP A 129 -1.27 2.61 -7.97
C ASP A 129 -2.56 1.81 -8.19
N VAL A 130 -3.63 2.52 -8.52
CA VAL A 130 -4.96 1.93 -8.67
C VAL A 130 -5.44 2.14 -10.10
N PHE A 131 -5.86 1.06 -10.74
CA PHE A 131 -6.39 1.07 -12.10
C PHE A 131 -7.77 0.45 -12.09
N VAL A 132 -8.75 1.17 -12.64
CA VAL A 132 -10.03 0.57 -13.01
C VAL A 132 -9.98 0.37 -14.50
N ASP A 133 -10.13 -0.88 -14.91
CA ASP A 133 -10.11 -1.21 -16.31
C ASP A 133 -11.54 -1.41 -16.78
N GLU A 134 -11.99 -0.50 -17.63
CA GLU A 134 -13.28 -0.60 -18.30
C GLU A 134 -13.21 -1.55 -19.53
N ASP A 135 -12.02 -2.10 -19.86
CA ASP A 135 -11.76 -2.78 -21.14
C ASP A 135 -10.88 -4.06 -21.09
N LEU A 136 -10.57 -4.64 -19.92
CA LEU A 136 -9.67 -5.80 -19.81
C LEU A 136 -10.41 -7.10 -20.12
N LYS A 137 -10.69 -7.31 -21.42
CA LYS A 137 -10.84 -8.63 -22.03
C LYS A 137 -9.54 -9.43 -21.95
N THR A 138 -9.11 -9.80 -20.75
CA THR A 138 -8.13 -10.88 -20.55
C THR A 138 -8.34 -11.48 -19.16
N SER A 139 -9.33 -12.35 -19.08
CA SER A 139 -9.48 -13.29 -17.99
C SER A 139 -8.39 -14.35 -18.08
N PHE A 140 -7.59 -14.50 -17.03
CA PHE A 140 -6.86 -15.73 -16.77
C PHE A 140 -7.55 -16.43 -15.60
N SER A 141 -8.19 -17.55 -15.91
CA SER A 141 -8.73 -18.49 -14.94
C SER A 141 -7.58 -19.43 -14.52
N ILE A 142 -7.26 -19.47 -13.23
CA ILE A 142 -6.51 -20.59 -12.65
C ILE A 142 -7.44 -21.21 -11.61
N TRP A 143 -7.72 -22.49 -11.82
CA TRP A 143 -8.65 -23.34 -11.08
C TRP A 143 -8.21 -23.57 -9.64
#